data_AF-A0A7G8ES54-F1
#
_entry.id   AF-A0A7G8ES54-F1
#
_cell.length_a   1.000
_cell.length_b   1.000
_cell.length_c   1.000
_cell.angle_alpha   90.00
_cell.angle_beta   90.00
_cell.angle_gamma   90.00
#
_symmetry.space_group_name_H-M   'P 1'
#
loop_
_entity.id
_entity.type
_entity.pdbx_description
1 polymer ?
#
loop_
_entity_poly.entity_id
_entity_poly.type
_entity_poly.pdbx_seq_one_letter_code
_entity_poly.pdbx_strand_id
1 'polypeptide(L)' 'MASSGPKGFYEGGHQLEKLEFALAVAITRGDSSRSELLRQQIAELGGNAEEPGT' A
#
# COMPACT_ATOMS: atom_id res chain seq x y z
N MET A 1 -31.94 1.44 -4.41
CA MET A 1 -30.75 2.22 -4.00
C MET A 1 -30.05 1.42 -2.93
N ALA A 2 -28.97 0.71 -3.27
CA ALA A 2 -28.32 -0.24 -2.36
C ALA A 2 -27.03 0.35 -1.76
N SER A 3 -26.99 0.31 -0.43
CA SER A 3 -25.83 0.27 0.48
C SER A 3 -24.79 1.40 0.39
N SER A 4 -24.98 2.42 1.23
CA SER A 4 -23.89 3.19 1.81
C SER A 4 -23.42 2.45 3.06
N GLY A 5 -22.30 1.73 2.97
CA GLY A 5 -21.63 1.11 4.12
C GLY A 5 -20.28 1.80 4.37
N PRO A 6 -19.87 2.05 5.63
CA PRO A 6 -18.62 2.72 5.94
C PRO A 6 -17.46 1.71 5.81
N LYS A 7 -17.13 1.32 4.58
CA LYS A 7 -16.08 0.33 4.27
C LYS A 7 -14.76 0.97 3.79
N GLY A 8 -14.72 2.30 3.66
CA GLY A 8 -13.57 3.00 3.05
C GLY A 8 -12.39 3.25 3.98
N PHE A 9 -12.60 3.36 5.30
CA PHE A 9 -11.56 3.85 6.22
C PHE A 9 -10.75 2.75 6.92
N TYR A 10 -11.30 1.53 7.07
CA TYR A 10 -10.58 0.40 7.70
C TYR A 10 -9.80 -0.47 6.70
N GLU A 11 -10.05 -0.33 5.39
CA GLU A 11 -9.41 -1.14 4.35
C GLU A 11 -7.97 -0.66 4.03
N GLY A 12 -7.66 0.62 4.28
CA GLY A 12 -6.35 1.22 3.99
C GLY A 12 -5.21 0.59 4.78
N GLY A 13 -5.42 0.31 6.08
CA GLY A 13 -4.44 -0.38 6.93
C GLY A 13 -4.19 -1.82 6.45
N HIS A 14 -5.26 -2.58 6.23
CA HIS A 14 -5.15 -3.95 5.73
C HIS A 14 -4.51 -4.03 4.34
N GLN A 15 -4.73 -3.02 3.50
CA GLN A 15 -4.12 -2.95 2.17
C GLN A 15 -2.62 -2.64 2.26
N LEU A 16 -2.20 -1.75 3.17
CA LEU A 16 -0.79 -1.47 3.43
C LEU A 16 -0.07 -2.74 3.93
N GLU A 17 -0.64 -3.42 4.92
CA GLU A 17 -0.09 -4.67 5.47
C GLU A 17 0.07 -5.76 4.38
N LYS A 18 -0.90 -5.87 3.46
CA LYS A 18 -0.82 -6.79 2.31
C LYS A 18 0.33 -6.44 1.35
N LEU A 19 0.56 -5.15 1.10
CA LEU A 19 1.65 -4.69 0.25
C LEU A 19 3.00 -4.92 0.92
N GLU A 20 3.12 -4.66 2.23
CA GLU A 20 4.33 -4.92 3.02
C GLU A 20 4.68 -6.42 3.03
N PHE A 21 3.68 -7.29 3.22
CA PHE A 21 3.87 -8.73 3.13
C PHE A 21 4.34 -9.15 1.73
N ALA A 22 3.70 -8.65 0.68
CA ALA A 22 4.11 -8.93 -0.70
C ALA A 22 5.53 -8.44 -1.00
N LEU A 23 5.95 -7.31 -0.40
CA LEU A 23 7.30 -6.75 -0.53
C LEU A 23 8.33 -7.67 0.13
N ALA A 24 8.07 -8.14 1.35
CA ALA A 24 8.94 -9.11 2.01
C ALA A 24 9.10 -10.40 1.18
N VAL A 25 8.03 -10.88 0.56
CA VAL A 25 8.07 -12.04 -0.35
C VAL A 25 8.89 -11.73 -1.62
N ALA A 26 8.76 -10.54 -2.20
CA ALA A 26 9.54 -10.16 -3.39
C ALA A 26 11.05 -10.05 -3.07
N ILE A 27 11.40 -9.44 -1.93
CA ILE A 27 12.79 -9.32 -1.45
C ILE A 27 13.40 -10.70 -1.22
N THR A 28 12.69 -11.59 -0.52
CA THR A 28 13.18 -12.96 -0.24
C THR A 28 13.36 -13.80 -1.50
N ARG A 29 12.63 -13.49 -2.58
CA ARG A 29 12.77 -14.12 -3.89
C ARG A 29 13.83 -13.46 -4.78
N GLY A 30 14.43 -12.35 -4.36
CA GLY A 30 15.35 -11.56 -5.18
C GLY A 30 14.69 -10.81 -6.34
N ASP A 31 13.36 -10.69 -6.33
CA ASP A 31 12.59 -10.02 -7.38
C ASP A 31 12.67 -8.49 -7.18
N SER A 32 13.73 -7.90 -7.73
CA SER A 32 14.05 -6.48 -7.56
C SER A 32 13.00 -5.58 -8.21
N SER A 33 12.52 -5.92 -9.41
CA SER A 33 11.50 -5.16 -10.13
C SER A 33 10.17 -5.13 -9.37
N ARG A 34 9.72 -6.28 -8.86
CA ARG A 34 8.50 -6.35 -8.05
C ARG A 34 8.66 -5.63 -6.72
N SER A 35 9.84 -5.72 -6.11
CA SER A 35 10.15 -5.02 -4.86
C SER A 35 10.07 -3.51 -5.02
N GLU A 36 10.58 -2.95 -6.13
CA GLU A 36 10.53 -1.52 -6.41
C GLU A 36 9.09 -1.02 -6.64
N LEU A 37 8.32 -1.76 -7.42
CA LEU A 37 6.90 -1.46 -7.68
C LEU A 37 6.03 -1.53 -6.40
N LEU A 38 6.33 -2.45 -5.49
CA LEU A 38 5.62 -2.54 -4.21
C LEU A 38 6.02 -1.39 -3.26
N ARG A 39 7.29 -0.97 -3.26
CA ARG A 39 7.74 0.19 -2.49
C ARG A 39 7.04 1.48 -2.92
N GLN A 40 6.86 1.69 -4.23
CA GLN A 40 6.12 2.84 -4.76
C GLN A 40 4.67 2.82 -4.30
N GLN A 41 3.97 1.69 -4.44
CA GLN A 41 2.58 1.58 -3.98
C GLN A 41 2.42 1.77 -2.46
N ILE A 42 3.36 1.27 -1.66
CA ILE A 42 3.38 1.49 -0.20
C ILE A 42 3.58 2.97 0.09
N ALA A 43 4.48 3.65 -0.63
CA ALA A 43 4.69 5.09 -0.48
C ALA A 43 3.48 5.92 -0.92
N GLU A 44 2.77 5.53 -1.98
CA GLU A 44 1.54 6.19 -2.41
C GLU A 44 0.39 5.98 -1.41
N LEU A 45 0.29 4.76 -0.84
CA LEU A 45 -0.77 4.42 0.11
C LEU A 45 -0.51 4.98 1.51
N GLY A 46 0.75 4.98 1.96
CA GLY A 46 1.19 5.51 3.27
C GLY A 46 1.55 6.99 3.26
N GLY A 47 1.90 7.55 2.10
CA GLY A 47 2.35 8.94 1.91
C GLY A 47 1.24 9.93 1.59
N ASN A 48 -0.04 9.54 1.69
CA ASN A 48 -1.13 10.51 1.81
C ASN A 48 -1.16 11.20 3.21
N ALA A 49 -0.20 10.89 4.10
CA ALA A 49 0.05 11.56 5.36
C ALA A 49 1.22 12.56 5.23
N GLU A 50 0.99 13.67 4.51
CA GLU A 50 1.71 14.98 4.57
C GLU A 50 3.23 14.94 4.20
N GLU A 51 3.78 15.80 3.33
CA GLU A 51 3.72 17.27 3.33
C GLU A 51 3.68 17.87 1.90
N PRO A 52 3.05 19.06 1.74
CA PRO A 52 3.12 19.87 0.53
C PRO A 52 4.45 20.63 0.47
N GLY A 53 5.10 20.67 -0.69
CA GLY A 53 6.21 21.61 -0.90
C GLY A 53 7.10 21.29 -2.09
N THR A 54 6.88 21.99 -3.20
CA THR A 54 7.75 23.10 -3.67
C THR A 54 7.03 23.87 -4.76
#